data_AF-A0A225SYS0-F1
#
_entry.id   AF-A0A225SYS0-F1
#
_cell.length_a   1.000
_cell.length_b   1.000
_cell.length_c   1.000
_cell.angle_alpha   90.00
_cell.angle_beta   90.00
_cell.angle_gamma   90.00
#
_symmetry.space_group_name_H-M   'P 1'
#
loop_
_entity.id
_entity.type
_entity.pdbx_description
1 polymer ?
#
loop_
_entity_poly.entity_id
_entity_poly.type
_entity_poly.pdbx_seq_one_letter_code
_entity_poly.pdbx_strand_id
1 'polypeptide(L)'
;MDWLAVSGLSSGPVIRGIDRWGRISEEAVNAASIIPLLRRILQSAGIADTHLYSSHSLRRGFASWASANGWEMRALMEYVGWKNIHSAARYVESQDPYHRAMLERLLPKKPAALAP
;
A
#
# COMPACT_ATOMS: atom_id res chain seq x y z
N MET A 1 20.25 -2.52 9.18
CA MET A 1 20.49 -1.08 9.38
C MET A 1 19.24 -0.50 10.04
N ASP A 2 19.42 0.30 11.09
CA ASP A 2 18.34 1.06 11.71
C ASP A 2 18.22 2.43 11.02
N TRP A 3 17.10 2.67 10.35
CA TRP A 3 16.87 3.90 9.59
C TRP A 3 16.80 5.13 10.50
N LEU A 4 16.36 4.97 11.76
CA LEU A 4 16.29 6.07 12.72
C LEU A 4 17.69 6.59 13.02
N ALA A 5 18.62 5.69 13.32
CA ALA A 5 20.02 6.01 13.56
C ALA A 5 20.67 6.73 12.37
N VAL A 6 20.39 6.30 11.13
CA VAL A 6 20.92 6.95 9.91
C VAL A 6 20.30 8.32 9.68
N SER A 7 19.02 8.49 9.99
CA SER A 7 18.30 9.75 9.76
C SER A 7 18.60 10.84 10.79
N GLY A 8 19.08 10.47 11.99
CA GLY A 8 19.25 11.38 13.13
C GLY A 8 17.95 11.94 13.69
N LEU A 9 16.79 11.41 13.26
CA LEU A 9 15.48 11.88 13.71
C LEU A 9 15.21 11.42 15.14
N SER A 10 15.02 12.39 16.04
CA SER A 10 14.53 12.17 17.41
C SER A 10 13.10 12.69 17.62
N SER A 11 12.63 13.58 16.73
CA SER A 11 11.29 14.15 16.75
C SER A 11 10.89 14.68 15.36
N GLY A 12 9.63 15.06 15.20
CA GLY A 12 9.10 15.60 13.96
C GLY A 12 8.51 14.54 13.01
N PRO A 13 8.20 14.94 11.76
CA PRO A 13 7.52 14.06 10.81
C PRO A 13 8.47 13.00 10.23
N VAL A 14 7.99 11.76 10.16
CA VAL A 14 8.74 10.65 9.54
C VAL A 14 8.90 10.85 8.03
N ILE A 15 7.84 11.35 7.37
CA ILE A 15 7.86 11.66 5.93
C ILE A 15 8.00 13.17 5.76
N ARG A 16 9.20 13.60 5.40
CA ARG A 16 9.57 15.01 5.24
C ARG A 16 9.55 15.42 3.77
N GLY A 17 9.27 16.69 3.52
CA GLY A 17 9.38 17.26 2.17
C GLY A 17 10.83 17.29 1.70
N ILE A 18 11.04 17.17 0.38
CA ILE A 18 12.34 17.39 -0.26
C ILE A 18 12.16 18.42 -1.36
N ASP A 19 12.97 19.48 -1.36
CA ASP A 19 12.93 20.51 -2.40
C ASP A 19 13.68 20.07 -3.67
N ARG A 20 13.60 20.89 -4.73
CA ARG A 20 14.26 20.59 -6.01
C ARG A 20 15.79 20.58 -5.96
N TRP A 21 16.39 21.03 -4.86
CA TRP A 21 17.84 21.04 -4.63
C TRP A 21 18.28 19.91 -3.70
N GLY A 22 17.35 19.03 -3.29
CA GLY A 22 17.65 17.89 -2.42
C GLY A 22 17.70 18.24 -0.93
N ARG A 23 17.25 19.43 -0.52
CA ARG A 23 17.17 19.77 0.90
C ARG A 23 15.94 19.13 1.52
N ILE A 24 16.13 18.54 2.70
CA ILE A 24 15.07 17.92 3.49
C ILE A 24 14.43 19.00 4.38
N SER A 25 13.11 19.12 4.31
CA SER A 25 12.33 20.02 5.16
C SER A 25 12.29 19.53 6.61
N GLU A 26 12.13 20.45 7.56
CA GLU A 26 11.77 20.10 8.94
C GLU A 26 10.26 19.78 9.07
N GLU A 27 9.47 20.21 8.08
CA GLU A 27 8.03 19.98 8.03
C GLU A 27 7.66 18.67 7.30
N ALA A 28 6.42 18.23 7.55
CA ALA A 28 5.85 17.07 6.89
C ALA A 28 5.73 17.33 5.38
N VAL A 29 5.83 16.27 4.59
CA VAL A 29 5.51 16.35 3.17
C VAL A 29 4.07 16.85 2.98
N ASN A 30 3.85 17.68 1.97
CA ASN A 30 2.51 18.10 1.59
C ASN A 30 1.70 16.88 1.12
N ALA A 31 0.54 16.63 1.76
CA ALA A 31 -0.32 15.50 1.42
C ALA A 31 -0.75 15.49 -0.06
N ALA A 32 -0.93 16.65 -0.68
CA ALA A 32 -1.27 16.79 -2.10
C ALA A 32 -0.15 16.27 -3.02
N SER A 33 1.10 16.21 -2.54
CA SER A 33 2.24 15.70 -3.30
C SER A 33 2.29 14.17 -3.35
N ILE A 34 1.56 13.47 -2.49
CA ILE A 34 1.61 11.99 -2.39
C ILE A 34 1.04 11.33 -3.65
N ILE A 35 -0.10 11.78 -4.16
CA ILE A 35 -0.72 11.17 -5.34
C ILE A 35 0.16 11.35 -6.60
N PRO A 36 0.65 12.56 -6.93
CA PRO A 36 1.59 12.74 -8.03
C PRO A 36 2.86 11.88 -7.88
N LEU A 37 3.43 11.81 -6.67
CA LEU A 37 4.62 10.98 -6.40
C LEU A 37 4.34 9.49 -6.65
N LEU A 38 3.23 8.98 -6.12
CA LEU A 38 2.80 7.60 -6.32
C LEU A 38 2.66 7.28 -7.81
N ARG A 39 1.96 8.12 -8.56
CA ARG A 39 1.74 7.91 -10.00
C ARG A 39 3.05 7.91 -10.78
N ARG A 40 3.99 8.80 -10.41
CA ARG A 40 5.33 8.81 -10.99
C ARG A 40 6.08 7.51 -10.71
N ILE A 41 6.04 7.01 -9.47
CA ILE A 41 6.66 5.73 -9.10
C ILE A 41 6.07 4.58 -9.91
N LEU A 42 4.73 4.50 -10.00
CA LEU A 42 4.05 3.47 -10.79
C LEU A 42 4.44 3.55 -12.28
N GLN A 43 4.53 4.76 -12.82
CA GLN A 43 4.92 4.98 -14.21
C GLN A 43 6.35 4.52 -14.46
N SER A 44 7.29 4.88 -13.57
CA SER A 44 8.68 4.42 -13.63
C SER A 44 8.81 2.90 -13.49
N ALA A 45 7.84 2.25 -12.83
CA ALA A 45 7.76 0.80 -12.72
C ALA A 45 7.08 0.12 -13.94
N GLY A 46 6.68 0.86 -14.96
CA GLY A 46 6.05 0.32 -16.18
C GLY A 46 4.57 -0.04 -16.03
N ILE A 47 3.90 0.45 -14.98
CA ILE A 47 2.47 0.20 -14.77
C ILE A 47 1.66 1.13 -15.68
N ALA A 48 0.74 0.56 -16.47
CA ALA A 48 -0.17 1.32 -17.32
C ALA A 48 -1.25 2.06 -16.50
N ASP A 49 -1.88 3.07 -17.12
CA ASP A 49 -3.02 3.80 -16.57
C ASP A 49 -2.81 4.36 -15.15
N THR A 50 -1.60 4.85 -14.86
CA THR A 50 -1.21 5.34 -13.52
C THR A 50 -2.15 6.41 -12.96
N HIS A 51 -2.80 7.18 -13.83
CA HIS A 51 -3.79 8.20 -13.46
C HIS A 51 -5.02 7.64 -12.72
N LEU A 52 -5.33 6.35 -12.87
CA LEU A 52 -6.42 5.68 -12.15
C LEU A 52 -6.07 5.36 -10.69
N TYR A 53 -4.79 5.41 -10.33
CA TYR A 53 -4.32 5.05 -8.99
C TYR A 53 -4.26 6.26 -8.05
N SER A 54 -4.50 6.00 -6.77
CA SER A 54 -4.46 6.96 -5.66
C SER A 54 -4.07 6.27 -4.36
N SER A 55 -3.90 7.02 -3.27
CA SER A 55 -3.71 6.42 -1.95
C SER A 55 -4.87 5.50 -1.54
N HIS A 56 -6.07 5.76 -2.05
CA HIS A 56 -7.25 4.93 -1.77
C HIS A 56 -7.17 3.56 -2.46
N SER A 57 -6.62 3.49 -3.68
CA SER A 57 -6.44 2.21 -4.37
C SER A 57 -5.44 1.31 -3.65
N LEU A 58 -4.39 1.88 -3.04
CA LEU A 58 -3.45 1.13 -2.20
C LEU A 58 -4.12 0.55 -0.95
N ARG A 59 -4.92 1.37 -0.24
CA ARG A 59 -5.66 0.90 0.94
C ARG A 59 -6.64 -0.23 0.57
N ARG A 60 -7.33 -0.10 -0.57
CA ARG A 60 -8.21 -1.15 -1.10
C ARG A 60 -7.43 -2.42 -1.43
N GLY A 61 -6.34 -2.30 -2.18
CA GLY A 61 -5.50 -3.44 -2.55
C GLY A 61 -4.97 -4.20 -1.34
N PHE A 62 -4.54 -3.49 -0.29
CA PHE A 62 -4.15 -4.11 0.97
C PHE A 62 -5.29 -4.90 1.62
N ALA A 63 -6.49 -4.32 1.70
CA ALA A 63 -7.65 -5.00 2.29
C ALA A 63 -8.05 -6.25 1.50
N SER A 64 -8.08 -6.15 0.17
CA SER A 64 -8.34 -7.29 -0.72
C SER A 64 -7.29 -8.40 -0.53
N TRP A 65 -6.01 -8.03 -0.49
CA TRP A 65 -4.92 -8.98 -0.24
C TRP A 65 -5.03 -9.63 1.13
N ALA A 66 -5.24 -8.87 2.20
CA ALA A 66 -5.32 -9.41 3.57
C ALA A 66 -6.51 -10.37 3.72
N SER A 67 -7.69 -10.01 3.17
CA SER A 67 -8.84 -10.91 3.13
C SER A 67 -8.56 -12.18 2.35
N ALA A 68 -7.91 -12.09 1.18
CA ALA A 68 -7.52 -13.26 0.39
C ALA A 68 -6.50 -14.16 1.11
N ASN A 69 -5.74 -13.61 2.06
CA ASN A 69 -4.81 -14.34 2.92
C ASN A 69 -5.44 -14.79 4.25
N GLY A 70 -6.78 -14.81 4.34
CA GLY A 70 -7.50 -15.37 5.48
C GLY A 70 -7.53 -14.48 6.72
N TRP A 71 -7.25 -13.18 6.57
CA TRP A 71 -7.44 -12.27 7.69
C TRP A 71 -8.92 -12.14 8.04
N GLU A 72 -9.22 -12.29 9.33
CA GLU A 72 -10.56 -12.07 9.87
C GLU A 72 -10.98 -10.60 9.79
N MET A 73 -12.25 -10.34 9.51
CA MET A 73 -12.81 -8.98 9.36
C MET A 73 -12.46 -8.08 10.54
N ARG A 74 -12.51 -8.60 11.76
CA ARG A 74 -12.18 -7.84 12.98
C ARG A 74 -10.72 -7.37 13.00
N ALA A 75 -9.79 -8.24 12.64
CA ALA A 75 -8.36 -7.91 12.57
C ALA A 75 -8.07 -6.90 11.45
N LEU A 76 -8.72 -7.04 10.30
CA LEU A 76 -8.68 -6.06 9.21
C LEU A 76 -9.19 -4.68 9.66
N MET A 77 -10.34 -4.63 10.34
CA MET A 77 -10.91 -3.39 10.84
C MET A 77 -10.00 -2.69 11.84
N GLU A 78 -9.39 -3.44 12.76
CA GLU A 78 -8.42 -2.92 13.72
C GLU A 78 -7.18 -2.37 13.03
N TYR A 79 -6.55 -3.15 12.15
CA TYR A 79 -5.32 -2.77 11.46
C TYR A 79 -5.52 -1.58 10.51
N VAL A 80 -6.61 -1.60 9.73
CA VAL A 80 -6.92 -0.55 8.75
C VAL A 80 -7.58 0.67 9.41
N GLY A 81 -8.03 0.55 10.66
CA GLY A 81 -8.70 1.62 11.41
C GLY A 81 -10.14 1.89 10.96
N TRP A 82 -10.87 0.89 10.49
CA TRP A 82 -12.30 1.03 10.18
C TRP A 82 -13.15 0.88 11.44
N LYS A 83 -13.95 1.91 11.74
CA LYS A 83 -14.87 1.90 12.88
C LYS A 83 -16.22 1.23 12.60
N ASN A 84 -16.59 1.11 11.32
CA ASN A 84 -17.90 0.60 10.89
C ASN A 84 -17.74 -0.61 9.96
N ILE A 85 -18.38 -1.71 10.31
CA ILE A 85 -18.36 -2.96 9.55
C ILE A 85 -18.89 -2.81 8.12
N HIS A 86 -19.92 -1.98 7.90
CA HIS A 86 -20.44 -1.71 6.56
C HIS A 86 -19.41 -1.00 5.67
N SER A 87 -18.54 -0.18 6.27
CA SER A 87 -17.44 0.44 5.52
C SER A 87 -16.35 -0.58 5.17
N ALA A 88 -16.07 -1.53 6.06
CA ALA A 88 -15.11 -2.60 5.82
C ALA A 88 -15.60 -3.64 4.80
N ALA A 89 -16.88 -4.03 4.88
CA ALA A 89 -17.54 -4.96 3.97
C ALA A 89 -17.37 -4.57 2.51
N ARG A 90 -17.47 -3.28 2.16
CA ARG A 90 -17.22 -2.77 0.80
C ARG A 90 -15.85 -3.11 0.20
N TYR A 91 -14.84 -3.39 1.03
CA TYR A 91 -13.49 -3.75 0.60
C TYR A 91 -13.23 -5.26 0.63
N VAL A 92 -14.00 -6.01 1.43
CA VAL A 92 -13.84 -7.45 1.65
C VAL A 92 -14.78 -8.26 0.78
N GLU A 93 -16.01 -7.80 0.59
CA GLU A 93 -17.03 -8.44 -0.25
C GLU A 93 -16.78 -8.21 -1.75
N SER A 94 -15.89 -7.27 -2.13
CA SER A 94 -15.40 -7.15 -3.50
C SER A 94 -14.38 -8.26 -3.84
N GLN A 95 -14.69 -9.51 -3.48
CA GLN A 95 -14.10 -10.68 -4.13
C GLN A 95 -14.61 -10.72 -5.57
N ASP A 96 -14.18 -9.74 -6.37
CA ASP A 96 -14.28 -9.83 -7.81
C ASP A 96 -13.46 -11.06 -8.22
N PRO A 97 -14.08 -12.08 -8.85
CA PRO A 97 -13.37 -13.26 -9.35
C PRO A 97 -12.18 -12.88 -10.23
N TYR A 98 -12.23 -11.73 -10.91
CA TYR A 98 -11.11 -11.18 -11.68
C TYR A 98 -9.91 -10.81 -10.82
N HIS A 99 -10.12 -10.25 -9.63
CA HIS A 99 -9.03 -9.81 -8.76
C HIS A 99 -8.25 -10.99 -8.20
N ARG A 100 -8.95 -12.08 -7.84
CA ARG A 100 -8.31 -13.32 -7.39
C ARG A 100 -7.51 -13.99 -8.50
N ALA A 101 -8.10 -14.13 -9.69
CA ALA A 101 -7.43 -14.73 -10.84
C ALA A 101 -6.20 -13.91 -11.30
N MET A 102 -6.28 -12.58 -11.23
CA MET A 102 -5.16 -11.67 -11.49
C MET A 102 -4.03 -11.84 -10.46
N LEU A 103 -4.36 -11.86 -9.15
CA LEU A 103 -3.38 -12.02 -8.08
C LEU A 103 -2.68 -13.39 -8.15
N GLU A 104 -3.42 -14.47 -8.39
CA GLU A 104 -2.86 -15.82 -8.58
C GLU A 104 -1.91 -15.90 -9.79
N ARG A 105 -2.14 -15.08 -10.82
CA ARG A 105 -1.29 -15.01 -12.01
C ARG A 105 -0.04 -14.15 -11.83
N LEU A 106 -0.07 -13.18 -10.91
CA LEU A 106 1.06 -12.30 -10.59
C LEU A 106 1.97 -12.84 -9.49
N LEU A 107 1.47 -13.74 -8.65
CA LEU A 107 2.29 -14.43 -7.64
C LEU A 107 3.15 -15.51 -8.32
N PRO A 108 4.46 -15.59 -8.05
CA PRO A 108 5.27 -16.68 -8.54
C PRO A 108 4.73 -18.00 -7.98
N LYS A 109 4.48 -18.97 -8.87
CA LYS A 109 4.05 -20.32 -8.47
C LYS A 109 5.02 -20.85 -7.42
N LYS A 110 4.50 -21.19 -6.24
CA LYS A 110 5.24 -21.91 -5.21
C LYS A 110 5.91 -23.12 -5.89
N PRO A 111 7.24 -23.28 -5.82
CA PRO A 111 7.88 -24.44 -6.41
C PRO A 111 7.30 -25.69 -5.75
N ALA A 112 6.99 -26.69 -6.58
CA ALA A 112 6.46 -27.96 -6.11
C ALA A 112 7.38 -28.50 -5.02
N ALA A 113 6.83 -28.80 -3.85
CA ALA A 113 7.58 -29.44 -2.79
C ALA A 113 8.19 -30.73 -3.36
N LEU A 114 9.51 -30.88 -3.24
CA LEU A 114 10.18 -32.14 -3.54
C LEU A 114 9.50 -33.23 -2.70
N ALA A 115 8.89 -34.20 -3.38
CA ALA A 115 8.39 -35.42 -2.78
C ALA A 115 9.57 -36.26 -2.21
N PRO A 116 9.34 -37.07 -1.17
CA PRO A 116 10.38 -37.67 -0.34
C PRO A 116 11.29 -38.65 -1.07
#